data_AF-A0A1Q5PDP4-F1
#
_entry.id   AF-A0A1Q5PDP4-F1
#
_cell.length_a   1.000
_cell.length_b   1.000
_cell.length_c   1.000
_cell.angle_alpha   90.00
_cell.angle_beta   90.00
_cell.angle_gamma   90.00
#
_symmetry.space_group_name_H-M   'P 1'
#
loop_
_entity.id
_entity.type
_entity.pdbx_description
1 polymer ?
#
loop_
_entity_poly.entity_id
_entity_poly.type
_entity_poly.pdbx_seq_one_letter_code
_entity_poly.pdbx_strand_id
1 'polypeptide(L)'
;MRTIIAFFILFSLTFGLQQAAQAQSGKSYKEWLEESRSGSKKATAKKTTAKSKTRATAAKAKTEAAAPALAPPSGTFRGMLACPDCKGVRTELILTGTPKDANRSFTMRQMYVGKPDDKGVVSGSGKWIIAKGNKQNPDAVILQLIPLEGDLELMYFLQVSDTEVKLLNNRQEEISGSQNYSLRKL
;
A
#
# COMPACT_ATOMS: atom_id res chain seq x y z
N MET A 1 -21.27 20.62 70.57
CA MET A 1 -22.44 20.27 69.74
C MET A 1 -21.99 19.25 68.69
N ARG A 2 -22.68 18.10 68.62
CA ARG A 2 -22.98 17.25 67.42
C ARG A 2 -21.79 16.70 66.60
N THR A 3 -21.43 15.42 66.81
CA THR A 3 -21.71 14.22 65.96
C THR A 3 -20.84 14.12 64.69
N ILE A 4 -19.85 13.23 64.60
CA ILE A 4 -19.85 11.76 64.33
C ILE A 4 -19.52 11.43 62.84
N ILE A 5 -18.35 10.81 62.65
CA ILE A 5 -18.01 9.57 61.89
C ILE A 5 -18.16 9.53 60.35
N ALA A 6 -16.98 9.35 59.72
CA ALA A 6 -16.53 8.41 58.66
C ALA A 6 -17.35 8.23 57.36
N PHE A 7 -16.66 8.23 56.21
CA PHE A 7 -16.11 7.00 55.61
C PHE A 7 -15.22 7.31 54.40
N PHE A 8 -14.08 6.63 54.36
CA PHE A 8 -13.19 6.46 53.22
C PHE A 8 -13.91 5.78 52.05
N ILE A 9 -13.86 6.38 50.86
CA ILE A 9 -13.93 5.70 49.55
C ILE A 9 -12.90 6.43 48.67
N LEU A 10 -11.66 5.90 48.57
CA LEU A 10 -11.20 4.98 47.50
C LEU A 10 -11.47 5.57 46.10
N PHE A 11 -10.45 6.12 45.47
CA PHE A 11 -9.58 5.41 44.50
C PHE A 11 -10.00 5.71 43.06
N SER A 12 -9.13 6.42 42.36
CA SER A 12 -8.90 6.28 40.91
C SER A 12 -9.97 6.82 39.95
N LEU A 13 -9.81 8.10 39.58
CA LEU A 13 -10.28 8.67 38.31
C LEU A 13 -9.10 9.31 37.56
N THR A 14 -8.05 8.52 37.35
CA THR A 14 -6.96 8.80 36.41
C THR A 14 -6.77 7.61 35.48
N PHE A 15 -7.83 7.20 34.78
CA PHE A 15 -7.72 6.18 33.74
C PHE A 15 -8.78 6.40 32.66
N GLY A 16 -8.49 7.32 31.74
CA GLY A 16 -9.41 7.67 30.66
C GLY A 16 -8.78 8.42 29.51
N LEU A 17 -7.47 8.29 29.30
CA LEU A 17 -6.77 8.81 28.12
C LEU A 17 -5.53 7.96 27.82
N GLN A 18 -5.71 6.64 27.84
CA GLN A 18 -4.68 5.70 27.41
C GLN A 18 -5.30 4.61 26.56
N GLN A 19 -5.65 4.98 25.33
CA GLN A 19 -5.87 4.07 24.21
C GLN A 19 -5.84 4.85 22.89
N ALA A 20 -4.72 5.50 22.61
CA ALA A 20 -4.32 5.91 21.27
C ALA A 20 -2.97 5.27 20.93
N ALA A 21 -2.90 3.95 21.09
CA ALA A 21 -1.75 3.14 20.71
C ALA A 21 -2.23 1.72 20.36
N GLN A 22 -3.17 1.63 19.44
CA GLN A 22 -3.28 0.42 18.63
C GLN A 22 -2.58 0.72 17.33
N ALA A 23 -1.36 0.19 17.25
CA ALA A 23 -0.63 -0.01 16.01
C ALA A 23 -1.61 -0.49 14.94
N GLN A 24 -1.77 0.30 13.87
CA GLN A 24 -2.31 -0.22 12.63
C GLN A 24 -1.25 -1.14 12.04
N SER A 25 -1.18 -2.37 12.56
CA SER A 25 -0.57 -3.50 11.87
C SER A 25 -1.29 -3.59 10.53
N GLY A 26 -0.59 -3.32 9.44
CA GLY A 26 -1.17 -3.37 8.11
C GLY A 26 -1.92 -4.69 7.92
N LYS A 27 -3.23 -4.60 7.70
CA LYS A 27 -4.07 -5.74 7.32
C LYS A 27 -3.40 -6.44 6.14
N SER A 28 -3.33 -7.77 6.20
CA SER A 28 -2.76 -8.56 5.12
C SER A 28 -3.63 -8.44 3.85
N TYR A 29 -3.03 -8.65 2.67
CA TYR A 29 -3.75 -8.62 1.39
C TYR A 29 -5.00 -9.55 1.37
N LYS A 30 -4.95 -10.66 2.12
CA LYS A 30 -6.09 -11.57 2.26
C LYS A 30 -7.23 -10.95 3.07
N GLU A 31 -6.95 -10.18 4.12
CA GLU A 31 -7.98 -9.49 4.91
C GLU A 31 -8.67 -8.39 4.11
N TRP A 32 -7.94 -7.65 3.27
CA TRP A 32 -8.54 -6.66 2.37
C TRP A 32 -9.41 -7.29 1.27
N LEU A 33 -9.01 -8.46 0.73
CA LEU A 33 -9.81 -9.21 -0.23
C LEU A 33 -11.13 -9.72 0.35
N GLU A 34 -11.15 -10.14 1.62
CA GLU A 34 -12.38 -10.60 2.27
C GLU A 34 -13.32 -9.43 2.63
N GLU A 35 -12.77 -8.27 3.00
CA GLU A 35 -13.53 -7.04 3.26
C GLU A 35 -14.19 -6.50 1.98
N SER A 36 -13.47 -6.48 0.85
CA SER A 36 -14.03 -6.07 -0.45
C SER A 36 -15.08 -7.06 -0.99
N ARG A 37 -14.95 -8.36 -0.69
CA ARG A 37 -15.98 -9.38 -1.01
C ARG A 37 -17.23 -9.26 -0.15
N SER A 38 -17.11 -8.90 1.12
CA SER A 38 -18.27 -8.74 2.00
C SER A 38 -19.11 -7.51 1.63
N GLY A 39 -18.49 -6.45 1.12
CA GLY A 39 -19.17 -5.27 0.56
C GLY A 39 -19.92 -5.52 -0.75
N SER A 40 -19.62 -6.60 -1.48
CA SER A 40 -20.23 -6.93 -2.77
C SER A 40 -21.44 -7.87 -2.67
N LYS A 41 -21.78 -8.37 -1.47
CA LYS A 41 -22.95 -9.25 -1.25
C LYS A 41 -24.25 -8.46 -1.02
N LYS A 42 -24.62 -7.63 -2.00
CA LYS A 42 -26.00 -7.15 -2.20
C LYS A 42 -26.30 -7.05 -3.71
N ALA A 43 -26.09 -8.16 -4.41
CA ALA A 43 -26.75 -8.44 -5.68
C ALA A 43 -27.20 -9.91 -5.65
N THR A 44 -28.48 -10.09 -5.93
CA THR A 44 -29.32 -11.25 -5.63
C THR A 44 -28.87 -12.56 -6.26
N ALA A 45 -29.02 -13.61 -5.45
CA ALA A 45 -28.83 -15.01 -5.76
C ALA A 45 -29.75 -15.53 -6.89
N LYS A 46 -29.22 -16.46 -7.69
CA LYS A 46 -29.99 -17.64 -8.13
C LYS A 46 -29.16 -18.90 -7.89
N LYS A 47 -29.76 -19.77 -7.10
CA LYS A 47 -29.27 -20.99 -6.47
C LYS A 47 -29.43 -22.17 -7.42
N THR A 48 -28.38 -22.98 -7.57
CA THR A 48 -28.53 -24.43 -7.79
C THR A 48 -27.32 -25.15 -7.20
N THR A 49 -27.62 -26.03 -6.26
CA THR A 49 -26.72 -26.88 -5.49
C THR A 49 -26.28 -28.09 -6.29
N ALA A 50 -24.99 -28.40 -6.29
CA ALA A 50 -24.50 -29.74 -6.58
C ALA A 50 -23.23 -30.05 -5.77
N LYS A 51 -23.41 -31.02 -4.89
CA LYS A 51 -22.46 -31.71 -4.01
C LYS A 51 -21.38 -32.40 -4.85
N SER A 52 -20.10 -32.19 -4.53
CA SER A 52 -19.08 -33.23 -4.76
C SER A 52 -17.88 -33.11 -3.82
N LYS A 53 -17.65 -34.27 -3.22
CA LYS A 53 -16.66 -34.67 -2.22
C LYS A 53 -15.47 -35.26 -2.97
N THR A 54 -14.25 -34.78 -2.78
CA THR A 54 -12.99 -35.51 -3.11
C THR A 54 -11.84 -34.79 -2.41
N ARG A 55 -11.38 -35.33 -1.27
CA ARG A 55 -10.14 -36.12 -1.09
C ARG A 55 -8.90 -35.23 -1.01
N ALA A 56 -8.48 -35.01 0.24
CA ALA A 56 -7.17 -34.52 0.59
C ALA A 56 -6.07 -35.39 -0.05
N THR A 57 -5.13 -34.74 -0.71
CA THR A 57 -3.80 -35.28 -0.96
C THR A 57 -2.81 -34.29 -0.37
N ALA A 58 -2.07 -34.77 0.63
CA ALA A 58 -0.99 -34.05 1.26
C ALA A 58 0.15 -33.89 0.24
N ALA A 59 0.32 -32.69 -0.30
CA ALA A 59 1.51 -32.31 -1.02
C ALA A 59 2.56 -31.86 0.00
N LYS A 60 3.60 -32.67 0.15
CA LYS A 60 4.83 -32.38 0.89
C LYS A 60 5.42 -31.07 0.36
N ALA A 61 5.25 -29.99 1.12
CA ALA A 61 5.85 -28.70 0.81
C ALA A 61 7.37 -28.85 0.88
N LYS A 62 7.99 -28.85 -0.30
CA LYS A 62 9.42 -28.65 -0.48
C LYS A 62 9.71 -27.25 0.08
N THR A 63 10.57 -27.16 1.10
CA THR A 63 11.09 -25.89 1.57
C THR A 63 11.93 -25.29 0.43
N GLU A 64 11.26 -24.49 -0.38
CA GLU A 64 11.88 -23.61 -1.36
C GLU A 64 12.63 -22.53 -0.56
N ALA A 65 13.94 -22.44 -0.78
CA ALA A 65 14.77 -21.44 -0.15
C ALA A 65 14.19 -20.07 -0.49
N ALA A 66 13.79 -19.32 0.54
CA ALA A 66 13.26 -17.97 0.38
C ALA A 66 14.29 -17.12 -0.38
N ALA A 67 13.89 -16.58 -1.53
CA ALA A 67 14.69 -15.59 -2.25
C ALA A 67 15.08 -14.47 -1.27
N PRO A 68 16.31 -13.92 -1.37
CA PRO A 68 16.76 -12.86 -0.49
C PRO A 68 15.77 -11.69 -0.56
N ALA A 69 15.26 -11.29 0.60
CA ALA A 69 14.31 -10.19 0.69
C ALA A 69 14.98 -8.90 0.21
N LEU A 70 14.40 -8.27 -0.81
CA LEU A 70 14.86 -6.97 -1.30
C LEU A 70 14.78 -5.95 -0.16
N ALA A 71 15.85 -5.14 0.00
CA ALA A 71 15.83 -4.02 0.92
C ALA A 71 14.78 -3.00 0.46
N PRO A 72 13.97 -2.39 1.34
CA PRO A 72 12.93 -1.44 0.93
C PRO A 72 13.49 -0.25 0.13
N PRO A 73 12.75 0.27 -0.87
CA PRO A 73 13.22 1.39 -1.69
C PRO A 73 13.27 2.67 -0.85
N SER A 74 14.31 3.47 -1.04
CA SER A 74 14.52 4.75 -0.36
C SER A 74 15.33 5.70 -1.22
N GLY A 75 15.18 7.02 -0.98
CA GLY A 75 15.88 8.06 -1.73
C GLY A 75 15.09 8.58 -2.92
N THR A 76 15.80 9.16 -3.89
CA THR A 76 15.19 9.82 -5.06
C THR A 76 15.22 8.89 -6.26
N PHE A 77 14.07 8.71 -6.90
CA PHE A 77 13.88 7.96 -8.14
C PHE A 77 13.41 8.89 -9.25
N ARG A 78 13.96 8.73 -10.45
CA ARG A 78 13.56 9.50 -11.64
C ARG A 78 13.37 8.59 -12.84
N GLY A 79 12.50 9.03 -13.75
CA GLY A 79 12.29 8.34 -15.02
C GLY A 79 11.32 9.10 -15.93
N MET A 80 11.19 8.60 -17.15
CA MET A 80 10.17 9.04 -18.09
C MET A 80 9.18 7.90 -18.28
N LEU A 81 8.01 8.03 -17.64
CA LEU A 81 6.93 7.06 -17.71
C LEU A 81 6.15 7.22 -19.01
N ALA A 82 5.68 6.11 -19.55
CA ALA A 82 4.88 6.10 -20.75
C ALA A 82 3.50 6.73 -20.51
N CYS A 83 3.03 7.45 -21.53
CA CYS A 83 1.80 8.21 -21.51
C CYS A 83 1.01 7.89 -22.79
N PRO A 84 -0.21 7.36 -22.71
CA PRO A 84 -0.96 6.98 -23.91
C PRO A 84 -1.28 8.17 -24.83
N ASP A 85 -1.49 9.36 -24.27
CA ASP A 85 -1.97 10.57 -24.96
C ASP A 85 -0.98 11.74 -24.89
N CYS A 86 0.26 11.50 -24.47
CA CYS A 86 1.31 12.50 -24.40
C CYS A 86 2.70 11.91 -24.68
N LYS A 87 3.73 12.75 -24.79
CA LYS A 87 5.08 12.30 -25.17
C LYS A 87 5.79 11.51 -24.04
N GLY A 88 5.19 11.47 -22.86
CA GLY A 88 5.73 10.85 -21.66
C GLY A 88 5.55 11.75 -20.45
N VAL A 89 5.70 11.16 -19.26
CA VAL A 89 5.63 11.87 -17.99
C VAL A 89 7.01 11.82 -17.35
N ARG A 90 7.70 12.98 -17.24
CA ARG A 90 8.92 13.05 -16.42
C ARG A 90 8.52 13.00 -14.97
N THR A 91 8.95 11.97 -14.26
CA THR A 91 8.54 11.71 -12.89
C THR A 91 9.76 11.74 -11.98
N GLU A 92 9.63 12.44 -10.87
CA GLU A 92 10.52 12.39 -9.72
C GLU A 92 9.72 11.93 -8.51
N LEU A 93 10.24 10.92 -7.81
CA LEU A 93 9.70 10.39 -6.57
C LEU A 93 10.80 10.42 -5.52
N ILE A 94 10.54 11.07 -4.39
CA ILE A 94 11.44 11.09 -3.24
C ILE A 94 10.78 10.30 -2.11
N LEU A 95 11.46 9.27 -1.63
CA LEU A 95 11.05 8.47 -0.48
C LEU A 95 11.92 8.80 0.73
N THR A 96 11.27 9.27 1.78
CA THR A 96 11.91 9.62 3.05
C THR A 96 11.49 8.64 4.14
N GLY A 97 12.46 8.24 4.98
CA GLY A 97 12.28 7.28 6.06
C GLY A 97 12.39 5.82 5.62
N THR A 98 12.10 4.92 6.55
CA THR A 98 12.06 3.47 6.38
C THR A 98 10.63 2.95 6.57
N PRO A 99 10.30 1.70 6.16
CA PRO A 99 8.95 1.17 6.34
C PRO A 99 8.50 1.10 7.81
N LYS A 100 9.44 1.06 8.75
CA LYS A 100 9.17 1.03 10.20
C LYS A 100 8.92 2.42 10.77
N ASP A 101 9.28 3.48 10.05
CA ASP A 101 9.16 4.84 10.57
C ASP A 101 7.71 5.31 10.50
N ALA A 102 7.20 5.85 11.60
CA ALA A 102 5.88 6.49 11.63
C ALA A 102 5.83 7.74 10.73
N ASN A 103 6.96 8.42 10.59
CA ASN A 103 7.10 9.67 9.84
C ASN A 103 7.51 9.47 8.37
N ARG A 104 7.60 8.23 7.89
CA ARG A 104 7.90 7.95 6.47
C ARG A 104 6.96 8.72 5.55
N SER A 105 7.50 9.34 4.52
CA SER A 105 6.74 10.20 3.62
C SER A 105 7.30 10.14 2.21
N PHE A 106 6.48 10.55 1.25
CA PHE A 106 6.93 10.76 -0.11
C PHE A 106 6.58 12.17 -0.59
N THR A 107 7.37 12.65 -1.54
CA THR A 107 6.96 13.71 -2.45
C THR A 107 7.11 13.20 -3.87
N MET A 108 6.20 13.60 -4.76
CA MET A 108 6.28 13.26 -6.16
C MET A 108 5.91 14.46 -7.02
N ARG A 109 6.65 14.61 -8.13
CA ARG A 109 6.40 15.59 -9.17
C ARG A 109 6.38 14.90 -10.53
N GLN A 110 5.33 15.16 -11.30
CA GLN A 110 5.09 14.64 -12.63
C GLN A 110 4.98 15.80 -13.61
N MET A 111 5.75 15.76 -14.70
CA MET A 111 5.63 16.71 -15.81
C MET A 111 5.19 15.98 -17.08
N TYR A 112 3.97 16.27 -17.55
CA TYR A 112 3.38 15.74 -18.77
C TYR A 112 3.96 16.47 -19.98
N VAL A 113 4.84 15.79 -20.72
CA VAL A 113 5.56 16.40 -21.84
C VAL A 113 4.62 16.60 -23.03
N GLY A 114 4.56 17.85 -23.51
CA GLY A 114 3.73 18.24 -24.65
C GLY A 114 2.32 18.70 -24.27
N LYS A 115 2.03 18.90 -22.97
CA LYS A 115 0.85 19.61 -22.48
C LYS A 115 1.25 21.06 -22.08
N PRO A 116 0.33 22.03 -22.07
CA PRO A 116 0.58 23.39 -21.57
C PRO A 116 1.06 23.40 -20.11
N ASP A 117 1.89 24.37 -19.71
CA ASP A 117 2.60 24.36 -18.41
C ASP A 117 1.66 24.36 -17.19
N ASP A 118 0.53 25.06 -17.25
CA ASP A 118 -0.49 25.13 -16.19
C ASP A 118 -1.24 23.81 -15.96
N LYS A 119 -1.23 22.91 -16.96
CA LYS A 119 -1.81 21.56 -16.90
C LYS A 119 -0.76 20.46 -17.01
N GLY A 120 0.50 20.87 -17.14
CA GLY A 120 1.63 20.01 -17.45
C GLY A 120 2.32 19.48 -16.21
N VAL A 121 2.02 20.02 -15.02
CA VAL A 121 2.67 19.62 -13.77
C VAL A 121 1.64 19.15 -12.76
N VAL A 122 1.81 17.91 -12.28
CA VAL A 122 1.06 17.34 -11.17
C VAL A 122 2.05 17.05 -10.06
N SER A 123 1.74 17.47 -8.83
CA SER A 123 2.59 17.21 -7.67
C SER A 123 1.73 16.77 -6.49
N GLY A 124 2.34 16.05 -5.56
CA GLY A 124 1.68 15.67 -4.32
C GLY A 124 2.65 15.08 -3.32
N SER A 125 2.17 14.97 -2.09
CA SER A 125 2.92 14.46 -0.96
C SER A 125 2.04 13.53 -0.13
N GLY A 126 2.65 12.69 0.69
CA GLY A 126 1.88 11.84 1.59
C GLY A 126 2.71 10.78 2.27
N LYS A 127 2.07 9.65 2.57
CA LYS A 127 2.68 8.48 3.21
C LYS A 127 2.92 7.39 2.19
N TRP A 128 3.88 6.52 2.43
CA TRP A 128 4.07 5.33 1.62
C TRP A 128 4.12 4.08 2.49
N ILE A 129 3.75 2.92 1.93
CA ILE A 129 3.84 1.63 2.61
C ILE A 129 4.38 0.56 1.68
N ILE A 130 4.89 -0.52 2.26
CA ILE A 130 5.29 -1.73 1.54
C ILE A 130 4.26 -2.82 1.81
N ALA A 131 3.73 -3.40 0.73
CA ALA A 131 2.89 -4.60 0.77
C ALA A 131 3.64 -5.77 0.15
N LYS A 132 3.32 -6.98 0.61
CA LYS A 132 3.85 -8.23 0.04
C LYS A 132 2.79 -8.90 -0.84
N GLY A 133 3.21 -9.26 -2.04
CA GLY A 133 2.48 -10.03 -3.04
C GLY A 133 1.44 -9.23 -3.83
N ASN A 134 1.18 -9.68 -5.05
CA ASN A 134 -0.03 -9.38 -5.81
C ASN A 134 -0.59 -10.66 -6.44
N LYS A 135 -1.62 -10.52 -7.28
CA LYS A 135 -2.24 -11.66 -7.98
C LYS A 135 -1.29 -12.42 -8.90
N GLN A 136 -0.27 -11.74 -9.44
CA GLN A 136 0.67 -12.31 -10.42
C GLN A 136 1.85 -12.98 -9.72
N ASN A 137 2.32 -12.41 -8.62
CA ASN A 137 3.50 -12.85 -7.88
C ASN A 137 3.26 -12.67 -6.36
N PRO A 138 3.12 -13.76 -5.58
CA PRO A 138 2.90 -13.69 -4.13
C PRO A 138 4.11 -13.16 -3.33
N ASP A 139 5.29 -13.11 -3.94
CA ASP A 139 6.52 -12.61 -3.34
C ASP A 139 6.89 -11.19 -3.81
N ALA A 140 6.06 -10.56 -4.64
CA ALA A 140 6.27 -9.19 -5.07
C ALA A 140 6.37 -8.23 -3.87
N VAL A 141 7.24 -7.23 -3.97
CA VAL A 141 7.31 -6.13 -3.00
C VAL A 141 6.69 -4.90 -3.66
N ILE A 142 5.59 -4.41 -3.09
CA ILE A 142 4.80 -3.32 -3.68
C ILE A 142 4.89 -2.09 -2.81
N LEU A 143 5.45 -1.02 -3.36
CA LEU A 143 5.40 0.32 -2.82
C LEU A 143 4.04 0.94 -3.16
N GLN A 144 3.27 1.30 -2.14
CA GLN A 144 2.02 2.05 -2.29
C GLN A 144 2.25 3.49 -1.83
N LEU A 145 1.95 4.45 -2.69
CA LEU A 145 1.96 5.87 -2.35
C LEU A 145 0.54 6.28 -2.01
N ILE A 146 0.34 6.83 -0.81
CA ILE A 146 -0.93 7.28 -0.25
C ILE A 146 -0.88 8.81 -0.16
N PRO A 147 -1.34 9.54 -1.19
CA PRO A 147 -1.36 10.99 -1.19
C PRO A 147 -2.21 11.52 -0.04
N LEU A 148 -1.71 12.57 0.61
CA LEU A 148 -2.44 13.35 1.61
C LEU A 148 -2.59 14.83 1.18
N GLU A 149 -1.75 15.28 0.25
CA GLU A 149 -1.72 16.64 -0.28
C GLU A 149 -1.45 16.63 -1.79
N GLY A 150 -1.97 17.62 -2.50
CA GLY A 150 -1.81 17.78 -3.95
C GLY A 150 -2.79 16.95 -4.78
N ASP A 151 -2.51 16.85 -6.08
CA ASP A 151 -3.44 16.30 -7.09
C ASP A 151 -3.06 14.88 -7.53
N LEU A 152 -2.24 14.19 -6.74
CA LEU A 152 -1.87 12.79 -7.03
C LEU A 152 -2.98 11.85 -6.57
N GLU A 153 -3.24 10.83 -7.39
CA GLU A 153 -4.04 9.68 -7.00
C GLU A 153 -3.18 8.62 -6.30
N LEU A 154 -3.83 7.59 -5.75
CA LEU A 154 -3.17 6.42 -5.18
C LEU A 154 -2.33 5.71 -6.26
N MET A 155 -1.04 5.53 -6.01
CA MET A 155 -0.12 4.90 -6.96
C MET A 155 0.55 3.67 -6.38
N TYR A 156 0.86 2.72 -7.26
CA TYR A 156 1.48 1.45 -6.91
C TYR A 156 2.72 1.24 -7.75
N PHE A 157 3.83 0.84 -7.13
CA PHE A 157 5.04 0.46 -7.83
C PHE A 157 5.50 -0.91 -7.36
N LEU A 158 5.87 -1.77 -8.30
CA LEU A 158 6.63 -2.98 -8.03
C LEU A 158 8.07 -2.59 -7.77
N GLN A 159 8.63 -3.04 -6.67
CA GLN A 159 10.07 -2.98 -6.46
C GLN A 159 10.74 -4.08 -7.29
N VAL A 160 11.49 -3.65 -8.31
CA VAL A 160 12.25 -4.56 -9.19
C VAL A 160 13.64 -4.83 -8.61
N SER A 161 14.26 -3.80 -8.02
CA SER A 161 15.51 -3.88 -7.27
C SER A 161 15.57 -2.81 -6.17
N ASP A 162 16.69 -2.68 -5.48
CA ASP A 162 16.99 -1.55 -4.59
C ASP A 162 17.12 -0.20 -5.32
N THR A 163 17.36 -0.23 -6.63
CA THR A 163 17.55 0.94 -7.50
C THR A 163 16.45 1.14 -8.54
N GLU A 164 15.45 0.27 -8.60
CA GLU A 164 14.40 0.34 -9.62
C GLU A 164 13.02 0.02 -9.06
N VAL A 165 12.06 0.91 -9.37
CA VAL A 165 10.64 0.71 -9.11
C VAL A 165 9.85 0.87 -10.41
N LYS A 166 8.86 0.01 -10.64
CA LYS A 166 8.06 -0.04 -11.86
C LYS A 166 6.60 0.25 -11.57
N LEU A 167 6.01 1.23 -12.25
CA LEU A 167 4.61 1.61 -12.10
C LEU A 167 3.70 0.41 -12.42
N LEU A 168 2.72 0.19 -11.53
CA LEU A 168 1.66 -0.80 -11.67
C LEU A 168 0.34 -0.09 -11.98
N ASN A 169 -0.63 -0.84 -12.49
CA ASN A 169 -2.00 -0.33 -12.64
C ASN A 169 -2.72 -0.26 -11.27
N ASN A 170 -3.95 0.26 -11.28
CA ASN A 170 -4.81 0.36 -10.09
C ASN A 170 -5.21 -0.99 -9.46
N ARG A 171 -4.99 -2.11 -10.17
CA ARG A 171 -5.19 -3.47 -9.66
C ARG A 171 -3.90 -4.09 -9.11
N GLN A 172 -2.82 -3.30 -9.03
CA GLN A 172 -1.48 -3.72 -8.62
C GLN A 172 -0.88 -4.80 -9.54
N GLU A 173 -1.27 -4.79 -10.80
CA GLU A 173 -0.74 -5.66 -11.84
C GLU A 173 0.25 -4.89 -12.71
N GLU A 174 1.24 -5.59 -13.25
CA GLU A 174 2.15 -5.00 -14.22
C GLU A 174 1.39 -4.52 -15.46
N ILE A 175 1.76 -3.33 -15.95
CA ILE A 175 1.17 -2.76 -17.16
C ILE A 175 1.74 -3.51 -18.37
N SER A 176 0.88 -4.06 -19.20
CA SER A 176 1.27 -4.79 -20.41
C SER A 176 1.81 -3.86 -21.49
N GLY A 177 2.86 -4.28 -22.19
CA GLY A 177 3.43 -3.58 -23.35
C GLY A 177 4.94 -3.41 -23.25
N SER A 178 5.55 -2.85 -24.29
CA SER A 178 6.99 -2.56 -24.38
C SER A 178 7.38 -1.18 -23.86
N GLN A 179 6.41 -0.41 -23.37
CA GLN A 179 6.64 0.97 -22.96
C GLN A 179 7.33 1.04 -21.59
N ASN A 180 8.04 2.14 -21.33
CA ASN A 180 8.78 2.30 -20.08
C ASN A 180 7.86 2.74 -18.94
N TYR A 181 7.86 1.94 -17.87
CA TYR A 181 7.14 2.23 -16.63
C TYR A 181 8.07 2.28 -15.40
N SER A 182 9.39 2.27 -15.62
CA SER A 182 10.37 2.24 -14.54
C SER A 182 10.88 3.63 -14.15
N LEU A 183 11.04 3.83 -12.85
CA LEU A 183 11.85 4.89 -12.24
C LEU A 183 13.11 4.28 -11.66
N ARG A 184 14.24 4.96 -11.84
CA ARG A 184 15.55 4.52 -11.36
C ARG A 184 16.06 5.46 -10.29
N LYS A 185 16.70 4.90 -9.27
CA LYS A 185 17.34 5.65 -8.20
C LYS A 185 18.47 6.52 -8.77
N LEU A 186 18.57 7.76 -8.28
CA LEU A 186 19.69 8.68 -8.56
C LEU A 186 20.98 8.23 -7.88
#